data_AF-B9XMD1-F1
#
_entry.id   AF-B9XMD1-F1
#
_cell.length_a   1.000
_cell.length_b   1.000
_cell.length_c   1.000
_cell.angle_alpha   90.00
_cell.angle_beta   90.00
_cell.angle_gamma   90.00
#
_symmetry.space_group_name_H-M   'P 1'
#
loop_
_entity.id
_entity.type
_entity.pdbx_description
1 polymer ?
#
loop_
_entity_poly.entity_id
_entity_poly.type
_entity_poly.pdbx_seq_one_letter_code
_entity_poly.pdbx_strand_id
1 'polypeptide(L)'
;MNLSELNRKLIAAARADQPGDHVPYAFEQRIMAHLTGHAAADPWSFWSRALVRSAMLCVAFMLIITALSFYAPSNNQDSLSQDVEKTLFAAVDNPSADQAGETW
;
A
#
# COMPACT_ATOMS: atom_id res chain seq x y z
N MET A 1 0.64 51.01 -4.28
CA MET A 1 -0.67 50.61 -4.84
C MET A 1 -0.97 49.20 -4.36
N ASN A 2 -2.08 48.97 -3.65
CA ASN A 2 -2.35 47.69 -2.99
C ASN A 2 -2.86 46.64 -3.98
N LEU A 3 -2.00 45.68 -4.34
CA LEU A 3 -2.34 44.56 -5.24
C LEU A 3 -3.50 43.71 -4.72
N SER A 4 -3.60 43.57 -3.39
CA SER A 4 -4.63 42.80 -2.71
C SER A 4 -6.04 43.37 -2.92
N GLU A 5 -6.18 44.69 -2.83
CA GLU A 5 -7.46 45.37 -3.06
C GLU A 5 -7.87 45.31 -4.53
N LEU A 6 -6.90 45.42 -5.45
CA LEU A 6 -7.14 45.31 -6.88
C LEU A 6 -7.64 43.91 -7.23
N ASN A 7 -6.96 42.86 -6.74
CA ASN A 7 -7.35 41.47 -6.93
C ASN A 7 -8.78 41.22 -6.39
N ARG A 8 -9.08 41.69 -5.17
CA ARG A 8 -10.41 41.56 -4.58
C ARG A 8 -11.50 42.20 -5.45
N LYS A 9 -11.25 43.38 -6.02
CA LYS A 9 -12.20 44.07 -6.90
C LYS A 9 -12.38 43.36 -8.25
N LEU A 10 -11.31 42.81 -8.81
CA LEU A 10 -11.35 41.99 -10.03
C LEU A 10 -12.16 40.70 -9.83
N ILE A 11 -11.93 39.99 -8.73
CA ILE A 11 -12.69 38.78 -8.40
C ILE A 11 -14.18 39.10 -8.18
N ALA A 12 -14.48 40.22 -7.51
CA ALA A 12 -15.86 40.64 -7.29
C ALA A 12 -16.56 41.00 -8.62
N ALA A 13 -15.86 41.69 -9.52
CA ALA A 13 -16.38 42.02 -10.85
C ALA A 13 -16.59 40.77 -11.71
N ALA A 14 -15.63 39.84 -11.70
CA ALA A 14 -15.72 38.58 -12.46
C ALA A 14 -16.85 37.66 -11.96
N ARG A 15 -17.20 37.69 -10.67
CA ARG A 15 -18.35 36.95 -10.13
C ARG A 15 -19.70 37.61 -10.40
N ALA A 16 -19.71 38.92 -10.56
CA ALA A 16 -20.92 39.68 -10.88
C ALA A 16 -21.28 39.58 -12.36
N ASP A 17 -20.31 39.22 -13.20
CA ASP A 17 -20.54 38.88 -14.61
C ASP A 17 -21.26 37.52 -14.70
N GLN A 18 -22.45 37.53 -15.30
CA GLN A 18 -23.27 36.32 -15.44
C GLN A 18 -22.57 35.37 -16.41
N PRO A 19 -22.50 34.05 -16.16
CA PRO A 19 -21.85 33.11 -17.07
C PRO A 19 -22.56 33.15 -18.42
N GLY A 20 -21.99 33.91 -19.36
CA GLY A 20 -22.50 34.03 -20.71
C GLY A 20 -21.95 32.90 -21.58
N ASP A 21 -22.81 32.38 -22.46
CA ASP A 21 -22.45 31.45 -23.56
C ASP A 21 -21.44 32.04 -24.58
N HIS A 22 -20.92 33.23 -24.32
CA HIS A 22 -19.98 33.97 -25.16
C HIS A 22 -18.53 33.50 -25.01
N VAL A 23 -18.26 32.54 -24.14
CA VAL A 23 -16.91 31.99 -24.02
C VAL A 23 -16.64 31.16 -25.27
N PRO A 24 -15.67 31.55 -26.12
CA PRO A 24 -15.40 30.81 -27.35
C PRO A 24 -15.02 29.38 -26.98
N TYR A 25 -15.63 28.40 -27.65
CA TYR A 25 -15.38 26.97 -27.46
C TYR A 25 -13.87 26.61 -27.39
N ALA A 26 -13.02 27.38 -28.08
CA ALA A 26 -11.57 27.24 -28.03
C ALA A 26 -10.94 27.49 -26.64
N PHE A 27 -11.53 28.33 -25.79
CA PHE A 27 -11.08 28.55 -24.42
C PHE A 27 -11.42 27.36 -23.53
N GLU A 28 -12.64 26.84 -23.64
CA GLU A 28 -13.06 25.63 -22.93
C GLU A 28 -12.19 24.43 -23.33
N GLN A 29 -11.91 24.26 -24.63
CA GLN A 29 -10.98 23.25 -25.12
C GLN A 29 -9.56 23.41 -24.57
N ARG A 30 -9.04 24.64 -24.49
CA ARG A 30 -7.69 24.91 -23.96
C ARG A 30 -7.60 24.64 -22.46
N ILE A 31 -8.65 24.93 -21.71
CA ILE A 31 -8.73 24.61 -20.27
C ILE A 31 -8.87 23.10 -20.08
N MET A 32 -9.82 22.45 -20.77
CA MET A 32 -9.98 20.99 -20.73
C MET A 32 -8.68 20.27 -21.08
N ALA A 33 -7.95 20.72 -22.11
CA ALA A 33 -6.67 20.13 -22.50
C ALA A 33 -5.60 20.26 -21.41
N HIS A 34 -5.49 21.44 -20.76
CA HIS A 34 -4.57 21.63 -19.64
C HIS A 34 -4.98 20.82 -18.41
N LEU A 35 -6.28 20.70 -18.15
CA LEU A 35 -6.82 19.92 -17.03
C LEU A 35 -6.57 18.42 -17.23
N THR A 36 -6.63 17.94 -18.48
CA THR A 36 -6.35 16.55 -18.83
C THR A 36 -4.85 16.24 -18.75
N GLY A 37 -3.99 17.19 -19.18
CA GLY A 37 -2.54 17.07 -19.02
C GLY A 37 -2.06 17.16 -17.57
N HIS A 38 -2.87 17.76 -16.69
CA HIS A 38 -2.68 17.81 -15.25
C HIS A 38 -3.64 16.88 -14.50
N ALA A 39 -4.14 15.82 -15.15
CA ALA A 39 -4.70 14.69 -14.44
C ALA A 39 -3.60 14.17 -13.50
N ALA A 40 -3.63 14.66 -12.26
CA ALA A 40 -2.63 14.44 -11.25
C ALA A 40 -2.33 12.96 -11.26
N ALA A 41 -1.06 12.58 -11.48
CA ALA A 41 -0.63 11.20 -11.49
C ALA A 41 -1.23 10.52 -10.27
N ASP A 42 -2.27 9.71 -10.49
CA ASP A 42 -3.22 9.37 -9.46
C ASP A 42 -2.47 8.55 -8.40
N PRO A 43 -2.17 9.10 -7.21
CA PRO A 43 -1.38 8.40 -6.20
C PRO A 43 -2.06 7.09 -5.82
N TRP A 44 -3.39 7.05 -5.98
CA TRP A 44 -4.24 5.90 -5.78
C TRP A 44 -3.93 4.74 -6.74
N SER A 45 -3.60 5.04 -7.99
CA SER A 45 -3.23 4.05 -9.01
C SER A 45 -1.89 3.35 -8.69
N PHE A 46 -0.98 4.06 -8.02
CA PHE A 46 0.30 3.50 -7.58
C PHE A 46 0.11 2.58 -6.37
N TRP A 47 -0.75 2.99 -5.44
CA TRP A 47 -1.14 2.19 -4.28
C TRP A 47 -1.91 0.92 -4.65
N SER A 48 -2.84 0.99 -5.59
CA SER A 48 -3.58 -0.18 -6.07
C SER A 48 -2.63 -1.20 -6.70
N ARG A 49 -1.63 -0.73 -7.45
CA ARG A 49 -0.64 -1.59 -8.10
C ARG A 49 0.32 -2.22 -7.10
N ALA A 50 0.69 -1.51 -6.03
CA ALA A 50 1.50 -2.04 -4.94
C ALA A 50 0.73 -3.13 -4.14
N LEU A 51 -0.56 -2.91 -3.86
CA LEU A 51 -1.42 -3.89 -3.19
C LEU A 51 -1.60 -5.16 -4.02
N VAL A 52 -1.80 -5.03 -5.33
CA VAL A 52 -1.90 -6.17 -6.25
C VAL A 52 -0.59 -6.96 -6.31
N ARG A 53 0.57 -6.30 -6.22
CA ARG A 53 1.87 -6.98 -6.19
C ARG A 53 2.01 -7.91 -4.99
N SER A 54 1.57 -7.47 -3.81
CA SER A 54 1.59 -8.28 -2.58
C SER A 54 0.66 -9.48 -2.68
N ALA A 55 -0.58 -9.27 -3.14
CA ALA A 55 -1.54 -10.35 -3.37
C ALA A 55 -0.99 -11.39 -4.36
N MET A 56 -0.37 -10.94 -5.47
CA MET A 56 0.28 -11.85 -6.42
C MET A 56 1.46 -12.61 -5.82
N LEU A 57 2.26 -11.98 -4.96
CA LEU A 57 3.36 -12.66 -4.27
C LEU A 57 2.83 -13.75 -3.33
N CYS A 58 1.78 -13.45 -2.56
CA CYS A 58 1.16 -14.40 -1.64
C CYS A 58 0.58 -15.62 -2.40
N VAL A 59 -0.16 -15.38 -3.48
CA VAL A 59 -0.71 -16.44 -4.34
C VAL A 59 0.41 -17.27 -4.97
N ALA A 60 1.50 -16.64 -5.41
CA ALA A 60 2.65 -17.34 -5.97
C ALA A 60 3.34 -18.24 -4.93
N PHE A 61 3.56 -17.75 -3.70
CA PHE A 61 4.11 -18.56 -2.60
C PHE A 61 3.20 -19.74 -2.25
N MET A 62 1.88 -19.54 -2.16
CA MET A 62 0.90 -20.60 -1.94
C MET A 62 0.99 -21.68 -3.04
N LEU A 63 1.09 -21.28 -4.30
CA LEU A 63 1.25 -22.21 -5.42
C LEU A 63 2.55 -22.99 -5.36
N ILE A 64 3.66 -22.32 -5.04
CA ILE A 64 4.98 -22.95 -4.91
C ILE A 64 4.96 -23.98 -3.77
N ILE A 65 4.45 -23.61 -2.59
CA ILE A 65 4.37 -24.50 -1.43
C ILE A 65 3.48 -25.70 -1.76
N THR A 66 2.31 -25.45 -2.38
CA THR A 66 1.41 -26.53 -2.81
C THR A 66 2.11 -27.48 -3.77
N ALA A 67 2.78 -26.95 -4.81
CA ALA A 67 3.52 -27.75 -5.77
C ALA A 67 4.63 -28.57 -5.10
N LEU A 68 5.36 -27.97 -4.17
CA LEU A 68 6.37 -28.66 -3.36
C LEU A 68 5.75 -29.74 -2.46
N SER A 69 4.58 -29.52 -1.87
CA SER A 69 3.87 -30.53 -1.08
C SER A 69 3.39 -31.71 -1.91
N PHE A 70 3.00 -31.49 -3.17
CA PHE A 70 2.67 -32.58 -4.10
C PHE A 70 3.91 -33.36 -4.53
N TYR A 71 5.08 -32.72 -4.57
CA TYR A 71 6.33 -33.35 -4.99
C TYR A 71 7.11 -33.99 -3.82
N ALA A 72 6.91 -33.50 -2.60
CA ALA A 72 7.53 -34.02 -1.39
C ALA A 72 6.73 -35.23 -0.86
N PRO A 73 7.33 -36.42 -0.76
CA PRO A 73 6.64 -37.58 -0.19
C PRO A 73 6.24 -37.30 1.27
N SER A 74 4.99 -37.62 1.61
CA SER A 74 4.33 -37.32 2.89
C SER A 74 4.81 -38.20 4.07
N ASN A 75 6.12 -38.31 4.28
CA ASN A 75 6.71 -39.28 5.20
C ASN A 75 6.95 -38.75 6.63
N ASN A 76 6.56 -37.50 6.94
CA ASN A 76 7.07 -36.76 8.11
C ASN A 76 5.99 -36.10 9.00
N GLN A 77 4.72 -36.51 8.92
CA GLN A 77 3.71 -35.98 9.86
C GLN A 77 3.99 -36.42 11.30
N ASP A 78 4.49 -37.65 11.50
CA ASP A 78 4.91 -38.14 12.81
C ASP A 78 6.16 -37.43 13.35
N SER A 79 7.02 -36.92 12.47
CA SER A 79 8.27 -36.24 12.85
C SER A 79 8.02 -34.86 13.46
N LEU A 80 7.01 -34.13 12.99
CA LEU A 80 6.72 -32.76 13.48
C LEU A 80 6.15 -32.77 14.89
N SER A 81 5.22 -33.69 15.18
CA SER A 81 4.71 -33.85 16.56
C SER A 81 5.82 -34.25 17.51
N GLN A 82 6.65 -35.23 17.10
CA GLN A 82 7.78 -35.69 17.91
C GLN A 82 8.86 -34.63 18.11
N ASP A 83 9.18 -33.81 17.10
CA ASP A 83 10.17 -32.73 17.26
C ASP A 83 9.67 -31.61 18.17
N VAL A 84 8.37 -31.30 18.12
CA VAL A 84 7.75 -30.31 19.01
C VAL A 84 7.74 -30.82 20.45
N GLU A 85 7.30 -32.06 20.67
CA GLU A 85 7.33 -32.70 21.98
C GLU A 85 8.76 -32.74 22.54
N LYS A 86 9.73 -33.16 21.71
CA LYS A 86 11.15 -33.21 22.09
C LYS A 86 11.72 -31.83 22.44
N THR A 87 11.35 -30.80 21.69
CA THR A 87 11.82 -29.43 21.96
C THR A 87 11.18 -28.87 23.22
N LEU A 88 9.92 -29.18 23.48
CA LEU A 88 9.21 -28.75 24.68
C LEU A 88 9.73 -29.46 25.94
N PHE A 89 9.98 -30.77 25.85
CA PHE A 89 10.65 -31.50 26.93
C PHE A 89 12.08 -31.04 27.15
N ALA A 90 12.84 -30.75 26.09
CA ALA A 90 14.20 -30.22 26.22
C ALA A 90 14.23 -28.81 26.86
N ALA A 91 13.20 -27.99 26.63
CA ALA A 91 13.06 -26.70 27.31
C ALA A 91 12.64 -26.84 28.78
N VAL A 92 11.80 -27.84 29.09
CA VAL A 92 11.34 -28.15 30.46
C VAL A 92 12.44 -28.82 31.30
N ASP A 93 13.23 -29.72 30.72
CA ASP A 93 14.37 -30.39 31.36
C ASP A 93 15.58 -29.46 31.56
N ASN A 94 15.54 -28.26 30.97
CA ASN A 94 16.61 -27.26 31.09
C ASN A 94 16.16 -26.01 31.86
N PRO A 95 15.68 -26.13 33.13
CA PRO A 95 15.35 -24.98 33.96
C PRO A 95 16.60 -24.22 34.48
N SER A 96 17.80 -24.55 34.00
CA SER A 96 19.08 -24.11 34.58
C SER A 96 19.72 -22.91 33.88
N ALA A 97 19.16 -22.39 32.80
CA ALA A 97 19.72 -21.22 32.11
C ALA A 97 19.39 -19.87 32.78
N ASP A 98 18.52 -19.85 33.80
CA ASP A 98 18.09 -18.64 34.52
C ASP A 98 18.73 -18.47 35.92
N GLN A 99 19.73 -19.30 36.27
CA GLN A 99 20.45 -19.23 37.56
C GLN A 99 21.94 -18.87 37.43
N ALA A 100 22.44 -18.55 36.22
CA ALA A 100 23.85 -18.19 36.00
C ALA A 100 24.11 -16.66 35.99
N GLY A 101 23.16 -15.85 36.49
CA GLY A 101 23.24 -14.39 36.53
C GLY A 101 23.37 -13.75 37.92
N GLU A 102 23.36 -14.53 39.01
CA GLU A 102 23.31 -13.98 40.38
C GLU A 102 24.27 -14.66 41.36
N THR A 103 25.56 -14.83 41.04
CA THR A 103 26.59 -14.96 42.10
C THR A 103 27.96 -14.42 41.65
N TRP A 104 28.30 -13.27 42.24
CA TRP A 104 29.61 -12.57 42.35
C TRP A 104 30.11 -11.75 41.16
#